data_AF-A0A960D6M4-F1
#
_entry.id   AF-A0A960D6M4-F1
#
_cell.length_a   1.000
_cell.length_b   1.000
_cell.length_c   1.000
_cell.angle_alpha   90.00
_cell.angle_beta   90.00
_cell.angle_gamma   90.00
#
_symmetry.space_group_name_H-M   'P 1'
#
loop_
_entity.id
_entity.type
_entity.pdbx_description
1 polymer ?
#
loop_
_entity_poly.entity_id
_entity_poly.type
_entity_poly.pdbx_seq_one_letter_code
_entity_poly.pdbx_strand_id
1 'polypeptide(L)'
;MIDFEIPADLAALRDEIRAFVVDKIVPYERDPRLTRHGPDEDLRTELVGLARDAGLLTFQAPRRFGGREPSHREQAVLFEAAGWSTLGPVALNCAAPDEGNMFVLGKIAND
;
A
#
# COMPACT_ATOMS: atom_id res chain seq x y z
N MET A 1 -1.43 -32.35 -3.04
CA MET A 1 -1.73 -31.88 -1.68
C MET A 1 -2.01 -30.40 -1.79
N ILE A 2 -3.13 -29.92 -1.25
CA ILE A 2 -3.46 -28.48 -1.29
C ILE A 2 -2.74 -27.82 -0.11
N ASP A 3 -2.09 -26.70 -0.37
CA ASP A 3 -1.33 -25.92 0.61
C ASP A 3 -1.87 -24.48 0.66
N PHE A 4 -2.22 -24.04 1.86
CA PHE A 4 -2.78 -22.72 2.16
C PHE A 4 -1.83 -21.86 3.01
N GLU A 5 -0.64 -22.36 3.33
CA GLU A 5 0.33 -21.59 4.09
C GLU A 5 0.82 -20.37 3.29
N ILE A 6 0.92 -19.24 3.97
CA ILE A 6 1.52 -18.03 3.41
C ILE A 6 3.04 -18.17 3.54
N PRO A 7 3.81 -18.06 2.44
CA PRO A 7 5.27 -18.10 2.49
C PRO A 7 5.84 -17.14 3.54
N ALA A 8 6.88 -17.56 4.26
CA ALA A 8 7.38 -16.84 5.44
C ALA A 8 7.87 -15.41 5.12
N ASP A 9 8.47 -15.21 3.95
CA ASP A 9 8.89 -13.91 3.43
C ASP A 9 7.71 -12.99 3.11
N LEU A 10 6.65 -13.53 2.50
CA LEU A 10 5.41 -12.80 2.26
C LEU A 10 4.70 -12.44 3.58
N ALA A 11 4.67 -13.36 4.54
CA ALA A 11 4.11 -13.13 5.86
C ALA A 11 4.88 -12.03 6.62
N ALA A 12 6.21 -12.04 6.55
CA ALA A 12 7.04 -11.01 7.16
C ALA A 12 6.76 -9.62 6.56
N LEU A 13 6.66 -9.50 5.23
CA LEU A 13 6.33 -8.23 4.57
C LEU A 13 4.89 -7.77 4.89
N ARG A 14 3.93 -8.69 4.94
CA ARG A 14 2.57 -8.41 5.40
C ARG A 14 2.58 -7.82 6.81
N ASP A 15 3.36 -8.40 7.71
CA ASP A 15 3.43 -7.97 9.10
C ASP A 15 4.13 -6.62 9.25
N GLU A 16 5.16 -6.35 8.44
CA GLU A 16 5.79 -5.04 8.32
C GLU A 16 4.80 -3.96 7.86
N ILE A 17 4.04 -4.23 6.79
CA ILE A 17 3.00 -3.31 6.29
C ILE A 17 1.90 -3.11 7.34
N ARG A 18 1.43 -4.19 7.98
CA ARG A 18 0.39 -4.10 9.02
C ARG A 18 0.86 -3.27 10.21
N ALA A 19 2.08 -3.48 10.68
CA ALA A 19 2.67 -2.70 11.76
C ALA A 19 2.79 -1.23 11.38
N PHE A 20 3.27 -0.93 10.16
CA PHE A 20 3.30 0.44 9.66
C PHE A 20 1.90 1.08 9.65
N VAL A 21 0.89 0.42 9.12
CA VAL A 21 -0.47 0.96 9.09
C VAL A 21 -1.02 1.18 10.50
N VAL A 22 -0.88 0.21 11.40
CA VAL A 22 -1.36 0.30 12.79
C VAL A 22 -0.64 1.40 13.56
N ASP A 23 0.68 1.44 13.51
CA ASP A 23 1.48 2.30 14.39
C ASP A 23 1.63 3.71 13.84
N LYS A 24 1.64 3.88 12.50
CA LYS A 24 1.90 5.17 11.85
C LYS A 24 0.66 5.79 11.23
N ILE A 25 -0.29 5.00 10.73
CA ILE A 25 -1.40 5.54 9.92
C ILE A 25 -2.71 5.63 10.69
N VAL A 26 -3.08 4.61 11.47
CA VAL A 26 -4.31 4.62 12.30
C VAL A 26 -4.44 5.86 13.20
N PRO A 27 -3.36 6.43 13.80
CA PRO A 27 -3.48 7.66 14.58
C PRO A 27 -4.13 8.84 13.82
N TYR A 28 -4.03 8.87 12.50
CA TYR A 28 -4.59 9.92 11.64
C TYR A 28 -6.07 9.71 11.28
N GLU A 29 -6.71 8.60 11.67
CA GLU A 29 -8.14 8.38 11.40
C GLU A 29 -9.07 9.39 12.09
N ARG A 30 -8.55 10.12 13.07
CA ARG A 30 -9.25 11.21 13.77
C ARG A 30 -8.67 12.59 13.47
N ASP A 31 -7.74 12.68 12.52
CA ASP A 31 -7.14 13.95 12.14
C ASP A 31 -8.20 14.86 11.49
N PRO A 32 -8.31 16.14 11.88
CA PRO A 32 -9.29 17.07 11.31
C PRO A 32 -9.13 17.31 9.80
N ARG A 33 -7.95 17.01 9.23
CA ARG A 33 -7.68 17.05 7.78
C ARG A 33 -8.29 15.85 7.03
N LEU A 34 -8.77 14.83 7.74
CA LEU A 34 -9.60 13.78 7.16
C LEU A 34 -11.02 14.30 6.94
N THR A 35 -11.33 14.60 5.69
CA THR A 35 -12.64 15.15 5.29
C THR A 35 -13.59 14.06 4.80
N ARG A 36 -14.82 14.43 4.48
CA ARG A 36 -15.82 13.52 3.87
C ARG A 36 -15.35 12.86 2.57
N HIS A 37 -14.37 13.45 1.90
CA HIS A 37 -13.83 12.99 0.61
C HIS A 37 -12.47 12.29 0.76
N GLY A 38 -12.03 12.03 1.99
CA GLY A 38 -10.71 11.52 2.30
C GLY A 38 -9.78 12.61 2.86
N PRO A 39 -8.49 12.27 3.07
CA PRO A 39 -7.51 13.23 3.57
C PRO A 39 -7.35 14.38 2.57
N ASP A 40 -7.19 15.61 3.06
CA ASP A 40 -6.72 16.71 2.22
C ASP A 40 -5.28 16.48 1.73
N GLU A 41 -4.79 17.35 0.84
CA GLU A 41 -3.47 17.18 0.24
C GLU A 41 -2.32 17.28 1.24
N ASP A 42 -2.46 18.06 2.32
CA ASP A 42 -1.43 18.20 3.33
C ASP A 42 -1.29 16.90 4.13
N LEU A 43 -2.42 16.34 4.59
CA LEU A 43 -2.42 15.03 5.26
C LEU A 43 -1.97 13.93 4.31
N ARG A 44 -2.46 13.90 3.07
CA ARG A 44 -2.04 12.91 2.08
C ARG A 44 -0.53 12.94 1.86
N THR A 45 0.06 14.13 1.71
CA THR A 45 1.50 14.31 1.52
C THR A 45 2.29 13.79 2.72
N GLU A 46 1.83 14.06 3.93
CA GLU A 46 2.42 13.56 5.17
C GLU A 46 2.40 12.03 5.23
N LEU A 47 1.23 11.40 4.99
CA LEU A 47 1.07 9.94 5.02
C LEU A 47 1.95 9.23 3.98
N VAL A 48 2.03 9.80 2.77
CA VAL A 48 2.90 9.30 1.69
C VAL A 48 4.38 9.45 2.05
N GLY A 49 4.75 10.53 2.73
CA GLY A 49 6.09 10.74 3.28
C GLY A 49 6.48 9.63 4.26
N LEU A 50 5.60 9.30 5.20
CA LEU A 50 5.82 8.22 6.17
C LEU A 50 6.05 6.87 5.47
N ALA A 51 5.26 6.54 4.45
CA ALA A 51 5.42 5.29 3.70
C ALA A 51 6.72 5.26 2.88
N ARG A 52 7.15 6.40 2.35
CA ARG A 52 8.42 6.54 1.64
C ARG A 52 9.60 6.29 2.56
N ASP A 53 9.60 6.92 3.75
CA ASP A 53 10.66 6.77 4.74
C ASP A 53 10.73 5.33 5.29
N ALA A 54 9.59 4.65 5.37
CA ALA A 54 9.51 3.23 5.72
C ALA A 54 9.91 2.28 4.58
N GLY A 55 10.12 2.78 3.35
CA GLY A 55 10.43 1.93 2.20
C GLY A 55 9.26 1.05 1.72
N LEU A 56 8.02 1.44 2.05
CA LEU A 56 6.80 0.70 1.74
C LEU A 56 5.95 1.35 0.64
N LEU A 57 6.34 2.54 0.18
CA LEU A 57 5.61 3.28 -0.84
C LEU A 57 5.51 2.50 -2.16
N THR A 58 4.29 2.33 -2.66
CA THR A 58 3.97 1.74 -3.97
C THR A 58 4.61 0.36 -4.18
N PHE A 59 4.53 -0.49 -3.15
CA PHE A 59 5.13 -1.83 -3.18
C PHE A 59 4.61 -2.70 -4.35
N GLN A 60 3.39 -2.46 -4.83
CA GLN A 60 2.76 -3.21 -5.91
C GLN A 60 3.30 -2.89 -7.31
N ALA A 61 4.01 -1.77 -7.47
CA ALA A 61 4.51 -1.34 -8.78
C ALA A 61 5.58 -2.29 -9.35
N PRO A 62 5.83 -2.24 -10.67
CA PRO A 62 6.91 -2.98 -11.32
C PRO A 62 8.29 -2.69 -10.71
N ARG A 63 9.17 -3.70 -10.70
CA ARG A 63 10.53 -3.56 -10.14
C ARG A 63 11.37 -2.49 -10.83
N ARG A 64 11.17 -2.29 -12.14
CA ARG A 64 11.86 -1.25 -12.92
C ARG A 64 11.57 0.19 -12.44
N PHE A 65 10.50 0.38 -11.68
CA PHE A 65 10.15 1.67 -11.06
C PHE A 65 10.37 1.67 -9.54
N GLY A 66 11.10 0.69 -9.00
CA GLY A 66 11.42 0.58 -7.57
C GLY A 66 10.38 -0.15 -6.73
N GLY A 67 9.31 -0.68 -7.33
CA GLY A 67 8.34 -1.52 -6.61
C GLY A 67 8.83 -2.96 -6.42
N ARG A 68 7.97 -3.83 -5.87
CA ARG A 68 8.28 -5.24 -5.60
C ARG A 68 7.68 -6.20 -6.62
N GLU A 69 6.76 -5.72 -7.45
CA GLU A 69 6.04 -6.50 -8.47
C GLU A 69 5.47 -7.83 -7.94
N PRO A 70 4.68 -7.82 -6.85
CA PRO A 70 4.04 -9.01 -6.33
C PRO A 70 3.05 -9.61 -7.34
N SER A 71 2.95 -10.93 -7.34
CA SER A 71 1.88 -11.68 -8.00
C SER A 71 0.51 -11.32 -7.41
N HIS A 72 -0.56 -11.67 -8.12
CA HIS A 72 -1.92 -11.37 -7.66
C HIS A 72 -2.26 -12.01 -6.30
N ARG A 73 -1.71 -13.20 -6.01
CA ARG A 73 -1.88 -13.87 -4.71
C ARG A 73 -1.14 -13.14 -3.60
N GLU A 74 0.08 -12.69 -3.85
CA GLU A 74 0.87 -11.90 -2.91
C GLU A 74 0.20 -10.55 -2.65
N GLN A 75 -0.30 -9.89 -3.70
CA GLN A 75 -1.06 -8.64 -3.60
C GLN A 75 -2.26 -8.77 -2.67
N ALA A 76 -3.02 -9.87 -2.73
CA ALA A 76 -4.16 -10.08 -1.83
C ALA A 76 -3.74 -10.01 -0.36
N VAL A 77 -2.63 -10.65 0.00
CA VAL A 77 -2.10 -10.65 1.38
C VAL A 77 -1.60 -9.27 1.79
N LEU A 78 -0.86 -8.58 0.90
CA LEU A 78 -0.27 -7.28 1.20
C LEU A 78 -1.32 -6.16 1.23
N PHE A 79 -2.31 -6.19 0.33
CA PHE A 79 -3.40 -5.22 0.31
C PHE A 79 -4.37 -5.39 1.48
N GLU A 80 -4.58 -6.61 1.98
CA GLU A 80 -5.32 -6.81 3.23
C GLU A 80 -4.62 -6.11 4.41
N ALA A 81 -3.29 -6.24 4.51
CA ALA A 81 -2.51 -5.53 5.54
C ALA A 81 -2.54 -4.01 5.35
N ALA A 82 -2.40 -3.53 4.10
CA ALA A 82 -2.49 -2.11 3.76
C ALA A 82 -3.86 -1.52 4.12
N GLY A 83 -4.93 -2.29 3.88
CA GLY A 83 -6.31 -1.90 4.12
C GLY A 83 -6.78 -1.96 5.57
N TRP A 84 -5.88 -2.25 6.53
CA TRP A 84 -6.25 -2.28 7.95
C TRP A 84 -6.74 -0.92 8.48
N SER A 85 -6.36 0.17 7.81
CA SER A 85 -6.96 1.49 7.91
C SER A 85 -7.46 1.94 6.54
N THR A 86 -8.54 2.71 6.48
CA THR A 86 -9.01 3.32 5.23
C THR A 86 -8.00 4.32 4.64
N LEU A 87 -7.09 4.84 5.48
CA LEU A 87 -5.97 5.70 5.08
C LEU A 87 -4.74 4.92 4.61
N GLY A 88 -4.64 3.63 4.91
CA GLY A 88 -3.46 2.83 4.61
C GLY A 88 -3.15 2.74 3.11
N PRO A 89 -4.13 2.46 2.22
CA PRO A 89 -3.90 2.50 0.78
C PRO A 89 -3.51 3.87 0.25
N VAL A 90 -3.98 4.96 0.87
CA VAL A 90 -3.58 6.33 0.50
C VAL A 90 -2.10 6.55 0.87
N ALA A 91 -1.72 6.22 2.10
CA ALA A 91 -0.35 6.34 2.61
C ALA A 91 0.64 5.54 1.76
N LEU A 92 0.31 4.28 1.47
CA LEU A 92 1.16 3.36 0.70
C LEU A 92 1.10 3.62 -0.81
N ASN A 93 0.30 4.59 -1.26
CA ASN A 93 0.07 4.89 -2.68
C ASN A 93 -0.35 3.65 -3.47
N CYS A 94 -1.35 2.93 -2.95
CA CYS A 94 -1.99 1.77 -3.55
C CYS A 94 -3.53 1.84 -3.47
N ALA A 95 -4.08 3.04 -3.30
CA ALA A 95 -5.52 3.28 -3.39
C ALA A 95 -6.00 3.28 -4.85
N ALA A 96 -7.24 2.86 -5.05
CA ALA A 96 -7.96 3.13 -6.29
C ALA A 96 -8.25 4.65 -6.43
N PRO A 97 -8.33 5.19 -7.66
CA PRO A 97 -8.19 4.49 -8.94
C PRO A 97 -6.74 4.31 -9.41
N ASP A 98 -5.78 4.97 -8.77
CA ASP A 98 -4.41 5.09 -9.27
C ASP A 98 -3.67 3.76 -9.29
N GLU A 99 -3.93 2.87 -8.33
CA GLU A 99 -3.36 1.51 -8.33
C GLU A 99 -3.67 0.77 -9.64
N GLY A 100 -4.93 0.78 -10.07
CA GLY A 100 -5.34 0.14 -11.32
C GLY A 100 -4.73 0.81 -12.55
N ASN A 101 -4.64 2.16 -12.54
CA ASN A 101 -3.97 2.91 -13.60
C ASN A 101 -2.48 2.52 -13.70
N MET A 102 -1.78 2.47 -12.57
CA MET A 102 -0.38 2.04 -12.49
C MET A 102 -0.20 0.60 -12.99
N PHE A 103 -1.10 -0.31 -12.61
CA PHE A 103 -1.09 -1.69 -13.09
C PHE A 103 -1.25 -1.77 -14.61
N VAL A 104 -2.27 -1.12 -15.18
CA VAL A 104 -2.53 -1.15 -16.63
C VAL A 104 -1.36 -0.56 -17.40
N LEU A 105 -0.90 0.65 -17.03
CA LEU A 105 0.25 1.28 -17.67
C LEU A 105 1.50 0.40 -17.59
N GLY A 106 1.73 -0.22 -16.44
CA GLY A 106 2.85 -1.16 -16.23
C GLY A 106 2.83 -2.38 -17.16
N LYS A 107 1.67 -2.74 -17.72
CA LYS A 107 1.46 -3.88 -18.61
C LYS A 107 1.43 -3.53 -20.10
N ILE A 108 0.84 -2.40 -20.47
CA ILE A 108 0.54 -2.08 -21.88
C ILE A 108 1.34 -0.92 -22.45
N ALA A 109 1.90 -0.06 -21.60
CA ALA A 109 2.68 1.07 -22.08
C ALA A 109 4.10 0.62 -22.43
N ASN A 110 4.60 1.13 -23.55
CA ASN A 110 5.98 0.96 -23.97
C ASN A 110 6.85 2.05 -23.33
N ASP A 111 8.16 1.84 -23.33
CA ASP A 111 9.13 2.89 -22.97
C ASP A 111 9.18 4.01 -24.03
#